data_AF-A0A4R6SD13-F1
#
_entry.id   AF-A0A4R6SD13-F1
#
_cell.length_a   1.000
_cell.length_b   1.000
_cell.length_c   1.000
_cell.angle_alpha   90.00
_cell.angle_beta   90.00
_cell.angle_gamma   90.00
#
_symmetry.space_group_name_H-M   'P 1'
#
loop_
_entity.id
_entity.type
_entity.pdbx_description
1 polymer ?
#
loop_
_entity_poly.entity_id
_entity_poly.type
_entity_poly.pdbx_seq_one_letter_code
_entity_poly.pdbx_strand_id
1 'polypeptide(L)'
;MLTAELLAPAALWGYLGAVAEYLGVGIESVTVDLDPPASAYVALDGGAPGHMDGELALLWDERHGWAAAVETGAGDEVNVLGYLGGVHAVADPAEVKRFVDAVRSGWRPTMRPPEFAPTNDLDEYLTRET
;
A
#
# COMPACT_ATOMS: atom_id res chain seq x y z
N MET A 1 -23.57 5.95 -19.38
CA MET A 1 -22.69 6.61 -18.38
C MET A 1 -22.89 5.82 -17.10
N LEU A 2 -22.18 4.71 -16.96
CA LEU A 2 -22.25 3.85 -15.78
C LEU A 2 -21.28 4.43 -14.75
N THR A 3 -21.83 4.78 -13.61
CA THR A 3 -21.11 5.15 -12.39
C THR A 3 -20.15 4.02 -12.01
N ALA A 4 -18.91 4.37 -11.65
CA ALA A 4 -18.00 3.48 -10.97
C ALA A 4 -18.73 2.88 -9.77
N GLU A 5 -19.19 1.63 -9.88
CA GLU A 5 -19.66 0.90 -8.72
C GLU A 5 -18.44 0.73 -7.84
N LEU A 6 -18.50 1.44 -6.71
CA LEU A 6 -17.77 1.20 -5.47
C LEU A 6 -17.08 -0.16 -5.50
N LEU A 7 -15.75 -0.16 -5.50
CA LEU A 7 -14.93 -1.28 -5.06
C LEU A 7 -15.71 -2.07 -4.02
N ALA A 8 -16.11 -3.32 -4.30
CA ALA A 8 -16.79 -4.09 -3.28
C ALA A 8 -15.85 -4.12 -2.07
N PRO A 9 -16.21 -3.62 -0.88
CA PRO A 9 -15.26 -3.51 0.24
C PRO A 9 -14.55 -4.83 0.55
N ALA A 10 -15.24 -5.95 0.32
CA ALA A 10 -14.69 -7.30 0.42
C ALA A 10 -13.48 -7.54 -0.50
N ALA A 11 -13.48 -6.94 -1.70
CA ALA A 11 -12.42 -7.10 -2.67
C ALA A 11 -11.11 -6.44 -2.23
N LEU A 12 -11.20 -5.20 -1.75
CA LEU A 12 -10.06 -4.49 -1.18
C LEU A 12 -9.52 -5.21 0.06
N TRP A 13 -10.40 -5.68 0.95
CA TRP A 13 -9.97 -6.47 2.11
C TRP A 13 -9.29 -7.79 1.71
N GLY A 14 -9.77 -8.47 0.65
CA GLY A 14 -9.13 -9.67 0.12
C GLY A 14 -7.71 -9.38 -0.41
N TYR A 15 -7.56 -8.32 -1.20
CA TYR A 15 -6.26 -7.88 -1.69
C TYR A 15 -5.30 -7.52 -0.55
N LEU A 16 -5.75 -6.69 0.41
CA LEU A 16 -4.93 -6.28 1.55
C LEU A 16 -4.56 -7.45 2.46
N GLY A 17 -5.43 -8.45 2.59
CA GLY A 17 -5.12 -9.71 3.26
C GLY A 17 -3.96 -10.45 2.59
N ALA A 18 -3.98 -10.57 1.26
CA ALA A 18 -2.89 -11.18 0.51
C ALA A 18 -1.58 -10.38 0.66
N VAL A 19 -1.65 -9.05 0.61
CA VAL A 19 -0.48 -8.19 0.85
C VAL A 19 0.08 -8.40 2.26
N ALA A 20 -0.76 -8.39 3.29
CA ALA A 20 -0.34 -8.63 4.67
C ALA A 20 0.36 -10.00 4.84
N GLU A 21 -0.18 -11.05 4.22
CA GLU A 21 0.42 -12.38 4.22
C GLU A 21 1.83 -12.39 3.59
N TYR A 22 2.00 -11.76 2.42
CA TYR A 22 3.30 -11.65 1.76
C TYR A 22 4.32 -10.82 2.56
N LEU A 23 3.84 -9.83 3.31
CA LEU A 23 4.67 -9.01 4.20
C LEU A 23 4.98 -9.72 5.52
N GLY A 24 4.26 -10.80 5.85
CA GLY A 24 4.40 -11.54 7.10
C GLY A 24 3.83 -10.81 8.31
N VAL A 25 2.86 -9.92 8.10
CA VAL A 25 2.13 -9.19 9.16
C VAL A 25 0.70 -9.68 9.28
N GLY A 26 0.09 -9.48 10.43
CA GLY A 26 -1.32 -9.81 10.64
C GLY A 26 -2.25 -8.78 10.01
N ILE A 27 -3.50 -9.17 9.75
CA ILE A 27 -4.52 -8.27 9.21
C ILE A 27 -4.87 -7.13 10.19
N GLU A 28 -4.61 -7.33 11.48
CA GLU A 28 -4.73 -6.30 12.52
C GLU A 28 -3.76 -5.13 12.33
N SER A 29 -2.68 -5.33 11.57
CA SER A 29 -1.74 -4.26 11.18
C SER A 29 -2.27 -3.41 10.02
N VAL A 30 -3.43 -3.77 9.45
CA VAL A 30 -4.05 -3.09 8.32
C VAL A 30 -5.23 -2.23 8.79
N THR A 31 -5.20 -0.94 8.45
CA THR A 31 -6.33 -0.02 8.60
C THR A 31 -6.80 0.44 7.21
N VAL A 32 -8.10 0.51 7.00
CA VAL A 32 -8.71 0.88 5.71
C VAL A 32 -9.70 2.01 5.91
N ASP A 33 -9.62 3.01 5.04
CA ASP A 33 -10.65 4.01 4.81
C ASP A 33 -11.31 3.75 3.45
N LEU A 34 -12.63 3.56 3.45
CA LEU A 34 -13.42 3.25 2.26
C LEU A 34 -14.06 4.49 1.63
N ASP A 35 -13.95 5.66 2.27
CA ASP A 35 -14.45 6.90 1.69
C ASP A 35 -13.61 7.26 0.47
N PRO A 36 -14.22 7.50 -0.72
CA PRO A 36 -13.45 7.82 -1.91
C PRO A 36 -12.66 9.14 -1.78
N PRO A 37 -11.35 9.16 -2.08
CA PRO A 37 -10.55 8.02 -2.55
C PRO A 37 -10.24 7.00 -1.45
N ALA A 38 -10.52 5.72 -1.71
CA ALA A 38 -10.24 4.68 -0.74
C ALA A 38 -8.72 4.62 -0.45
N SER A 39 -8.38 4.39 0.82
CA SER A 39 -6.99 4.32 1.28
C SER A 39 -6.77 3.22 2.30
N ALA A 40 -5.52 2.79 2.43
CA ALA A 40 -5.13 1.82 3.43
C ALA A 40 -3.76 2.15 4.02
N TYR A 41 -3.59 1.69 5.24
CA TYR A 41 -2.39 1.82 6.06
C TYR A 41 -1.97 0.43 6.51
N VAL A 42 -0.69 0.11 6.40
CA VAL A 42 -0.12 -1.15 6.92
C VAL A 42 1.09 -0.84 7.78
N ALA A 43 0.98 -1.10 9.09
CA ALA A 43 2.12 -1.03 10.00
C ALA A 43 3.08 -2.21 9.76
N LEU A 44 4.39 -1.94 9.73
CA LEU A 44 5.41 -2.97 9.60
C LEU A 44 6.40 -2.90 10.76
N ASP A 45 6.81 -4.07 11.25
CA ASP A 45 7.85 -4.13 12.27
C ASP A 45 9.20 -3.64 11.72
N GLY A 46 9.88 -2.82 12.51
CA GLY A 46 11.24 -2.35 12.21
C GLY A 46 11.31 -1.20 11.21
N GLY A 47 12.40 -0.44 11.29
CA GLY A 47 12.57 0.81 10.53
C GLY A 47 13.25 0.67 9.17
N ALA A 48 13.60 1.83 8.60
CA ALA A 48 14.38 1.96 7.37
C ALA A 48 15.73 2.66 7.65
N PRO A 49 16.79 2.39 6.86
CA PRO A 49 18.08 3.05 7.03
C PRO A 49 17.97 4.58 7.03
N GLY A 50 18.54 5.21 8.07
CA GLY A 50 18.51 6.67 8.26
C GLY A 50 17.36 7.19 9.13
N HIS A 51 16.49 6.32 9.65
CA HIS A 51 15.42 6.67 10.59
C HIS A 51 15.59 5.84 11.87
N MET A 52 16.09 6.47 12.94
CA MET A 52 16.46 5.75 14.17
C MET A 52 15.26 5.41 15.06
N ASP A 53 14.17 6.16 14.94
CA ASP A 53 13.04 6.09 15.88
C ASP A 53 11.69 5.82 15.20
N GLY A 54 11.67 5.62 13.88
CA GLY A 54 10.44 5.44 13.09
C GLY A 54 10.29 4.04 12.53
N GLU A 55 9.15 3.41 12.79
CA GLU A 55 8.77 2.13 12.18
C GLU A 55 8.36 2.36 10.73
N LEU A 56 8.70 1.40 9.86
CA LEU A 56 8.30 1.47 8.46
C LEU A 56 6.81 1.17 8.36
N ALA A 57 6.12 1.91 7.50
CA ALA A 57 4.73 1.67 7.16
C ALA A 57 4.55 1.68 5.64
N LEU A 58 3.44 1.10 5.19
CA LEU A 58 2.95 1.27 3.84
C LEU A 58 1.66 2.07 3.84
N LEU A 59 1.59 3.01 2.89
CA LEU A 59 0.37 3.71 2.53
C LEU A 59 -0.09 3.20 1.18
N TRP A 60 -1.39 3.05 1.01
CA TRP A 60 -2.02 2.80 -0.27
C TRP A 60 -3.17 3.78 -0.46
N ASP A 61 -3.32 4.29 -1.68
CA ASP A 61 -4.56 4.92 -2.10
C ASP A 61 -4.88 4.57 -3.55
N GLU A 62 -6.17 4.66 -3.90
CA GLU A 62 -6.66 4.27 -5.22
C GLU A 62 -6.03 5.06 -6.39
N ARG A 63 -5.42 6.23 -6.13
CA ARG A 63 -4.89 7.14 -7.15
C ARG A 63 -3.39 6.98 -7.33
N HIS A 64 -2.65 6.77 -6.24
CA HIS A 64 -1.18 6.73 -6.28
C HIS A 64 -0.60 5.34 -5.99
N GLY A 65 -1.43 4.37 -5.61
CA GLY A 65 -0.98 3.03 -5.24
C GLY A 65 -0.14 3.05 -3.98
N TRP A 66 0.91 2.22 -3.93
CA TRP A 66 1.71 2.02 -2.73
C TRP A 66 2.81 3.07 -2.53
N ALA A 67 2.96 3.53 -1.30
CA ALA A 67 4.10 4.30 -0.83
C ALA A 67 4.70 3.68 0.44
N ALA A 68 6.03 3.76 0.55
CA ALA A 68 6.72 3.50 1.81
C ALA A 68 6.76 4.79 2.61
N ALA A 69 6.50 4.70 3.91
CA ALA A 69 6.59 5.80 4.84
C ALA A 69 7.25 5.34 6.14
N VAL A 70 7.71 6.29 6.95
CA VAL A 70 8.11 6.03 8.34
C VAL A 70 7.18 6.77 9.27
N GLU A 71 6.73 6.10 10.32
CA GLU A 71 6.02 6.75 11.41
C GLU A 71 6.99 7.72 12.12
N THR A 72 6.59 8.98 12.29
CA THR A 72 7.43 10.01 12.93
C THR A 72 6.79 10.48 14.23
N GLY A 73 7.06 9.77 15.33
CA GLY A 73 6.71 10.22 16.68
C GLY A 73 5.28 9.93 17.14
N ALA A 74 4.84 10.62 18.21
CA ALA A 74 3.53 10.39 18.83
C ALA A 74 2.44 11.21 18.13
N GLY A 75 1.48 10.52 17.54
CA GLY A 75 0.44 11.08 16.67
C GLY A 75 0.67 10.58 15.24
N ASP A 76 -0.41 10.35 14.50
CA ASP A 76 -0.47 9.61 13.23
C ASP A 76 0.30 10.27 12.03
N GLU A 77 1.41 10.93 12.31
CA GLU A 77 2.27 11.58 11.33
C GLU A 77 3.21 10.55 10.70
N VAL A 78 3.08 10.40 9.38
CA VAL A 78 3.92 9.54 8.56
C VAL A 78 4.69 10.37 7.55
N ASN A 79 5.98 10.08 7.39
CA ASN A 79 6.82 10.72 6.38
C ASN A 79 7.06 9.77 5.21
N VAL A 80 6.59 10.14 4.02
CA VAL A 80 6.71 9.34 2.79
C VAL A 80 8.18 9.28 2.34
N LEU A 81 8.70 8.07 2.21
CA LEU A 81 10.03 7.76 1.68
C LEU A 81 10.06 7.60 0.16
N GLY A 82 8.91 7.33 -0.44
CA GLY A 82 8.70 7.27 -1.88
C GLY A 82 7.68 6.21 -2.29
N TYR A 83 7.39 6.18 -3.59
CA TYR A 83 6.30 5.40 -4.17
C TYR A 83 6.80 4.16 -4.90
N LEU A 84 6.02 3.10 -4.82
CA LEU A 84 6.10 1.97 -5.73
C LEU A 84 5.57 2.44 -7.09
N GLY A 85 6.45 2.48 -8.09
CA GLY A 85 6.04 2.70 -9.47
C GLY A 85 5.26 1.50 -10.02
N GLY A 86 4.78 1.61 -11.25
CA GLY A 86 4.04 0.53 -11.91
C GLY A 86 3.02 1.07 -12.88
N VAL A 87 2.07 0.22 -13.24
CA VAL A 87 0.98 0.55 -14.18
C VAL A 87 -0.40 0.55 -13.54
N HIS A 88 -0.55 -0.02 -12.34
CA HIS A 88 -1.81 -0.13 -11.60
C HIS A 88 -1.61 0.22 -10.12
N ALA A 89 -2.65 0.76 -9.47
CA ALA A 89 -2.66 1.01 -8.03
C ALA A 89 -2.60 -0.30 -7.21
N VAL A 90 -3.10 -1.40 -7.78
CA VAL A 90 -3.17 -2.73 -7.16
C VAL A 90 -1.97 -3.57 -7.64
N ALA A 91 -0.78 -3.25 -7.14
CA ALA A 91 0.43 -4.02 -7.45
C ALA A 91 0.33 -5.46 -6.92
N ASP A 92 1.05 -6.40 -7.54
CA ASP A 92 1.11 -7.78 -7.05
C ASP A 92 1.69 -7.82 -5.61
N PRO A 93 1.12 -8.58 -4.65
CA PRO A 93 1.63 -8.65 -3.28
C PRO A 93 3.12 -8.96 -3.18
N ALA A 94 3.64 -9.81 -4.08
CA ALA A 94 5.07 -10.11 -4.12
C ALA A 94 5.90 -8.92 -4.59
N GLU A 95 5.38 -8.05 -5.44
CA GLU A 95 6.01 -6.78 -5.80
C GLU A 95 6.03 -5.79 -4.62
N VAL A 96 4.91 -5.69 -3.88
CA VAL A 96 4.84 -4.88 -2.65
C VAL A 96 5.87 -5.35 -1.63
N LYS A 97 6.01 -6.67 -1.44
CA LYS A 97 7.04 -7.23 -0.55
C LYS A 97 8.46 -6.87 -1.01
N ARG A 98 8.78 -7.05 -2.30
CA ARG A 98 10.10 -6.71 -2.85
C ARG A 98 10.42 -5.23 -2.68
N PHE A 99 9.41 -4.37 -2.82
CA PHE A 99 9.52 -2.94 -2.58
C PHE A 99 9.91 -2.64 -1.13
N VAL A 100 9.21 -3.25 -0.16
CA VAL A 100 9.56 -3.12 1.27
C VAL A 100 10.97 -3.60 1.56
N ASP A 101 11.35 -4.78 1.06
CA ASP A 101 12.69 -5.34 1.27
C ASP A 101 13.78 -4.41 0.67
N ALA A 102 13.51 -3.81 -0.50
CA ALA A 102 14.41 -2.85 -1.13
C ALA A 102 14.57 -1.58 -0.29
N VAL A 103 13.48 -0.99 0.20
CA VAL A 103 13.52 0.19 1.08
C VAL A 103 14.29 -0.11 2.37
N ARG A 104 14.04 -1.27 2.99
CA ARG A 104 14.79 -1.73 4.17
C ARG A 104 16.28 -1.92 3.90
N SER A 105 16.66 -2.30 2.67
CA SER A 105 18.07 -2.39 2.25
C SER A 105 18.72 -1.04 1.95
N GLY A 106 17.96 0.06 1.98
CA GLY A 106 18.44 1.43 1.75
C GLY A 106 18.27 1.92 0.32
N TRP A 107 17.55 1.19 -0.54
CA TRP A 107 17.13 1.71 -1.84
C TRP A 107 16.17 2.89 -1.65
N ARG A 108 16.32 3.93 -2.47
CA ARG A 108 15.50 5.13 -2.43
C ARG A 108 14.52 5.13 -3.60
N PRO A 109 13.21 4.96 -3.33
CA PRO A 109 12.19 5.08 -4.37
C PRO A 109 12.05 6.49 -4.92
N THR A 110 11.26 6.61 -6.00
CA THR A 110 10.88 7.91 -6.54
C THR A 110 9.94 8.64 -5.57
N MET A 111 10.14 9.94 -5.39
CA MET A 111 9.24 10.82 -4.64
C MET A 111 8.07 11.34 -5.48
N ARG A 112 8.06 11.08 -6.78
CA ARG A 112 6.93 11.45 -7.64
C ARG A 112 5.83 10.40 -7.49
N PRO A 113 4.62 10.77 -7.00
CA PRO A 113 3.50 9.84 -6.94
C PRO A 113 3.11 9.42 -8.37
N PRO A 114 2.89 8.11 -8.62
CA PRO A 114 2.19 7.65 -9.81
C PRO A 114 0.77 8.24 -9.86
N GLU A 115 0.24 8.41 -11.07
CA GLU A 115 -1.15 8.81 -11.28
C GLU A 115 -1.85 7.66 -11.99
N PHE A 116 -2.65 6.90 -11.26
CA PHE A 116 -3.46 5.81 -11.80
C PHE A 116 -4.89 6.30 -12.08
N ALA A 117 -5.50 5.70 -13.10
CA ALA A 117 -6.93 5.90 -13.32
C ALA A 117 -7.71 5.31 -12.14
N PRO A 118 -8.92 5.83 -11.82
CA PRO A 118 -9.78 5.27 -10.77
C PRO A 118 -9.90 3.75 -10.96
N THR A 119 -9.53 2.99 -9.92
CA THR A 119 -9.31 1.55 -10.03
C THR A 119 -10.61 0.80 -10.32
N ASN A 120 -10.65 0.13 -11.47
CA ASN A 120 -11.54 -1.00 -11.73
C ASN A 120 -10.76 -2.33 -11.60
N ASP A 121 -9.50 -2.25 -11.13
CA ASP A 121 -8.48 -3.31 -11.21
C ASP A 121 -8.55 -4.29 -10.03
N LEU A 122 -9.26 -3.97 -8.94
CA LEU A 122 -9.42 -4.88 -7.79
C LEU A 122 -10.26 -6.12 -8.14
N ASP A 123 -11.29 -5.96 -8.98
CA ASP A 123 -12.07 -7.09 -9.49
C ASP A 123 -11.21 -7.96 -10.43
N GLU A 124 -10.36 -7.35 -11.24
CA GLU A 124 -9.38 -8.09 -12.06
C GLU A 124 -8.35 -8.84 -11.22
N TYR A 125 -7.86 -8.23 -10.14
CA TYR A 125 -6.92 -8.89 -9.23
C TYR A 125 -7.53 -10.17 -8.63
N LEU A 126 -8.75 -10.10 -8.11
CA LEU A 126 -9.42 -11.26 -7.50
C LEU A 126 -9.82 -12.33 -8.52
N THR A 127 -10.11 -11.94 -9.75
CA THR A 127 -10.48 -12.90 -10.81
C THR A 127 -9.28 -13.55 -11.49
N ARG A 128 -8.05 -13.02 -11.30
CA ARG A 128 -6.80 -13.65 -11.78
C ARG A 128 -6.46 -14.95 -11.07
N GLU A 129 -7.09 -15.24 -9.93
CA GLU A 129 -7.02 -16.54 -9.25
C GLU A 129 -8.35 -17.31 -9.37
N THR A 130 -8.62 -17.87 -10.56
CA THR A 130 -9.53 -19.02 -10.74
C THR A 130 -9.05 -19.96 -11.85
#